data_AF-A0A7R9LED7-F1
#
_entry.id   AF-A0A7R9LED7-F1
#
_cell.length_a   1.000
_cell.length_b   1.000
_cell.length_c   1.000
_cell.angle_alpha   90.00
_cell.angle_beta   90.00
_cell.angle_gamma   90.00
#
_symmetry.space_group_name_H-M   'P 1'
#
loop_
_entity.id
_entity.type
_entity.pdbx_description
1 polymer ?
#
loop_
_entity_poly.entity_id
_entity_poly.type
_entity_poly.pdbx_seq_one_letter_code
_entity_poly.pdbx_strand_id
1 'polypeptide(L)'
;MSAVDNKGNCYIFALKHNKGVEGLQKRLKFKAHQKFILKCRYSPDSTLLSTASADQTAKIWRTADLSDLNSLSQTIESDKKSNKQLNGAHNWPKVDSILPAVELKDPNQRWVWDLGFSADSQFIITGSSDNNARLWNVFSGDVKREYSGHQKAITALAFSDALV
;
A
#
# COMPACT_ATOMS: atom_id res chain seq x y z
N MET A 1 3.77 5.90 7.89
CA MET A 1 2.29 5.87 7.80
C MET A 1 1.89 5.97 6.34
N SER A 2 0.80 5.33 5.95
CA SER A 2 0.31 5.32 4.57
C SER A 2 -1.17 5.68 4.53
N ALA A 3 -1.59 6.39 3.50
CA ALA A 3 -2.99 6.61 3.16
C ALA A 3 -3.21 6.39 1.68
N VAL A 4 -4.45 6.19 1.26
CA VAL A 4 -4.81 5.89 -0.12
C VAL A 4 -6.08 6.64 -0.51
N ASP A 5 -6.29 6.84 -1.81
CA ASP A 5 -7.47 7.55 -2.32
C ASP A 5 -8.29 6.76 -3.36
N ASN A 6 -9.44 7.34 -3.68
CA ASN A 6 -10.37 6.84 -4.69
C ASN A 6 -9.86 7.06 -6.14
N LYS A 7 -8.72 7.72 -6.33
CA LYS A 7 -8.07 7.91 -7.63
C LYS A 7 -6.90 6.94 -7.81
N GLY A 8 -6.71 5.97 -6.93
CA GLY A 8 -5.66 4.96 -7.05
C GLY A 8 -4.27 5.43 -6.64
N ASN A 9 -4.16 6.53 -5.90
CA ASN A 9 -2.88 7.01 -5.37
C ASN A 9 -2.65 6.48 -3.96
N CYS A 10 -1.39 6.17 -3.67
CA CYS A 10 -0.90 5.92 -2.33
C CYS A 10 -0.02 7.10 -1.88
N TYR A 11 -0.16 7.45 -0.61
CA TYR A 11 0.51 8.55 0.07
C TYR A 11 1.30 8.01 1.24
N ILE A 12 2.59 8.33 1.31
CA ILE A 12 3.47 7.95 2.40
C ILE A 12 3.80 9.19 3.22
N PHE A 13 3.69 9.03 4.54
CA PHE A 13 4.02 10.04 5.53
C PHE A 13 5.00 9.50 6.56
N ALA A 14 5.86 10.39 7.07
CA ALA A 14 6.65 10.14 8.27
C ALA A 14 6.27 11.14 9.36
N LEU A 15 6.35 10.69 10.61
CA LEU A 15 6.30 11.57 11.76
C LEU A 15 7.69 12.18 11.95
N LYS A 16 7.77 13.50 12.07
CA LYS A 16 8.97 14.18 12.53
C LYS A 16 8.83 14.45 14.02
N HIS A 17 9.74 13.91 14.82
CA HIS A 17 9.95 14.38 16.18
C HIS A 17 10.97 15.52 16.16
N ASN A 18 10.49 16.76 16.11
CA ASN A 18 11.32 17.94 16.31
C ASN A 18 10.88 18.64 17.60
N LYS A 19 11.71 18.55 18.65
CA LYS A 19 11.68 19.35 19.89
C LYS A 19 10.29 19.91 20.29
N GLY A 20 9.29 19.04 20.45
CA GLY A 20 7.97 19.39 21.00
C GLY A 20 6.87 19.76 20.00
N VAL A 21 7.10 19.72 18.68
CA VAL A 21 6.03 19.82 17.66
C VAL A 21 6.01 18.53 16.85
N GLU A 22 4.98 17.70 17.06
CA GLU A 22 4.73 16.52 16.24
C GLU A 22 4.21 16.97 14.88
N GLY A 23 5.07 16.92 13.86
CA GLY A 23 4.74 17.31 12.50
C GLY A 23 4.61 16.10 11.59
N LEU A 24 3.54 16.05 10.79
CA LEU A 24 3.40 15.06 9.73
C LEU A 24 4.15 15.52 8.48
N GLN A 25 5.21 14.79 8.09
CA GLN A 25 5.93 15.04 6.85
C GLN A 25 5.34 14.20 5.71
N LYS A 26 4.92 14.87 4.64
CA LYS A 26 4.61 14.26 3.33
C LYS A 26 5.91 13.72 2.73
N ARG A 27 6.00 12.41 2.48
CA ARG A 27 7.18 11.77 1.89
C ARG A 27 7.01 11.48 0.42
N LEU A 28 5.96 10.76 0.06
CA LEU A 28 5.82 10.27 -1.31
C LEU A 28 4.35 10.17 -1.70
N LYS A 29 4.07 10.51 -2.95
CA LYS A 29 2.81 10.19 -3.63
C LYS A 29 3.13 9.42 -4.90
N PHE A 30 2.45 8.30 -5.11
CA PHE A 30 2.56 7.52 -6.34
C PHE A 30 1.24 6.86 -6.72
N LYS A 31 1.10 6.53 -8.00
CA LYS A 31 -0.08 5.84 -8.55
C LYS A 31 0.11 4.33 -8.38
N ALA A 32 -0.55 3.74 -7.38
CA ALA A 32 -0.42 2.29 -7.10
C ALA A 32 -1.39 1.45 -7.93
N HIS A 33 -2.61 1.96 -8.18
CA HIS A 33 -3.68 1.23 -8.83
C HIS A 33 -4.40 2.08 -9.88
N GLN A 34 -5.06 1.43 -10.84
CA GLN A 34 -5.81 2.14 -11.89
C GLN A 34 -7.14 2.69 -11.36
N LYS A 35 -7.75 1.99 -10.39
CA LYS A 35 -9.03 2.35 -9.74
C LYS A 35 -8.85 2.67 -8.25
N PHE A 36 -9.96 2.81 -7.54
CA PHE A 36 -10.03 3.06 -6.10
C PHE A 36 -9.18 2.06 -5.32
N ILE A 37 -8.36 2.55 -4.41
CA ILE A 37 -7.73 1.70 -3.40
C ILE A 37 -8.64 1.73 -2.18
N LEU A 38 -9.00 0.55 -1.72
CA LEU A 38 -9.96 0.33 -0.63
C LEU A 38 -9.25 0.11 0.71
N LYS A 39 -8.02 -0.44 0.67
CA LYS A 39 -7.20 -0.63 1.87
C LYS A 39 -5.72 -0.48 1.57
N CYS A 40 -4.96 -0.03 2.56
CA CYS A 40 -3.52 -0.24 2.61
C CYS A 40 -3.08 -0.64 4.02
N ARG A 41 -2.07 -1.50 4.13
CA ARG A 41 -1.44 -1.87 5.40
C ARG A 41 0.05 -2.11 5.23
N TYR A 42 0.83 -1.71 6.22
CA TYR A 42 2.21 -2.20 6.35
C TYR A 42 2.20 -3.63 6.87
N SER A 43 3.22 -4.39 6.48
CA SER A 43 3.53 -5.65 7.13
C SER A 43 4.00 -5.40 8.57
N PRO A 44 3.84 -6.37 9.49
CA PRO A 44 4.27 -6.23 10.88
C PRO A 44 5.75 -5.85 11.05
N ASP A 45 6.62 -6.42 10.23
CA ASP A 45 8.06 -6.10 10.16
C ASP A 45 8.37 -4.77 9.42
N SER A 46 7.35 -4.08 8.91
CA SER A 46 7.46 -2.80 8.18
C SER A 46 8.32 -2.84 6.90
N THR A 47 8.65 -4.01 6.38
CA THR A 47 9.44 -4.18 5.15
C THR A 47 8.58 -4.08 3.88
N LEU A 48 7.26 -4.28 4.03
CA LEU A 48 6.32 -4.28 2.93
C LEU A 48 5.13 -3.34 3.19
N LEU A 49 4.57 -2.84 2.11
CA LEU A 49 3.30 -2.13 2.06
C LEU A 49 2.38 -2.89 1.11
N SER A 50 1.16 -3.17 1.56
CA SER A 50 0.12 -3.79 0.75
C SER A 50 -0.99 -2.80 0.42
N THR A 51 -1.57 -2.93 -0.77
CA THR A 51 -2.71 -2.12 -1.24
C THR A 51 -3.77 -3.03 -1.87
N ALA A 52 -5.04 -2.89 -1.49
CA ALA A 52 -6.18 -3.62 -2.05
C ALA A 52 -7.09 -2.69 -2.85
N SER A 53 -7.56 -3.12 -4.01
CA SER A 53 -8.17 -2.22 -4.98
C SER A 53 -9.35 -2.82 -5.75
N ALA A 54 -10.20 -1.91 -6.25
CA ALA A 54 -11.30 -2.19 -7.16
C ALA A 54 -10.86 -2.52 -8.60
N ASP A 55 -9.57 -2.38 -8.92
CA ASP A 55 -8.98 -2.89 -10.17
C ASP A 55 -8.73 -4.40 -10.15
N GLN A 56 -9.32 -5.10 -9.16
CA GLN A 56 -9.31 -6.57 -9.03
C GLN A 56 -7.93 -7.14 -8.66
N THR A 57 -7.10 -6.31 -8.04
CA THR A 57 -5.77 -6.71 -7.60
C THR A 57 -5.53 -6.26 -6.17
N ALA A 58 -4.70 -7.01 -5.47
CA ALA A 58 -3.91 -6.47 -4.37
C ALA A 58 -2.44 -6.40 -4.80
N LYS A 59 -1.70 -5.40 -4.34
CA LYS A 59 -0.30 -5.20 -4.69
C LYS A 59 0.55 -5.08 -3.45
N ILE A 60 1.78 -5.56 -3.55
CA ILE A 60 2.79 -5.52 -2.51
C ILE A 60 3.97 -4.68 -2.99
N TRP A 61 4.45 -3.80 -2.14
CA TRP A 61 5.52 -2.84 -2.39
C TRP A 61 6.59 -3.01 -1.32
N ARG A 62 7.88 -2.97 -1.68
CA ARG A 62 8.95 -2.92 -0.68
C ARG A 62 9.06 -1.52 -0.12
N THR A 63 9.18 -1.39 1.19
CA THR A 63 9.30 -0.08 1.85
C THR A 63 10.67 0.56 1.66
N ALA A 64 11.71 -0.24 1.39
CA ALA A 64 13.04 0.22 1.00
C ALA A 64 12.99 1.03 -0.32
N ASP A 65 12.43 0.43 -1.38
CA ASP A 65 12.29 1.08 -2.70
C ASP A 65 11.54 2.42 -2.60
N LEU A 66 10.51 2.50 -1.76
CA LEU A 66 9.75 3.73 -1.51
C LEU A 66 10.56 4.79 -0.74
N SER A 67 11.46 4.34 0.16
CA SER A 67 12.31 5.23 0.95
C SER A 67 13.41 5.86 0.12
N ASP A 68 14.01 5.07 -0.77
CA ASP A 68 15.04 5.50 -1.72
C ASP A 68 14.45 6.48 -2.75
N LEU A 69 13.23 6.22 -3.23
CA LEU A 69 12.55 7.18 -4.11
C LEU A 69 12.23 8.50 -3.43
N ASN A 70 11.89 8.46 -2.14
CA ASN A 70 11.68 9.69 -1.38
C ASN A 70 12.98 10.50 -1.24
N SER A 71 14.13 9.89 -0.97
CA SER A 71 15.40 10.63 -0.89
C SER A 71 15.73 11.28 -2.24
N LEU A 72 15.59 10.54 -3.34
CA LEU A 72 15.77 11.07 -4.70
C LEU A 72 14.85 12.25 -5.00
N SER A 73 13.55 12.14 -4.65
CA SER A 73 12.59 13.22 -4.89
C SER A 73 12.92 14.50 -4.11
N GLN A 74 13.44 14.36 -2.88
CA GLN A 74 13.86 15.50 -2.06
C GLN A 74 15.09 16.19 -2.64
N THR A 75 16.06 15.44 -3.16
CA THR A 75 17.23 16.00 -3.85
C THR A 75 16.82 16.82 -5.08
N ILE A 76 15.93 16.28 -5.92
CA ILE A 76 15.42 16.98 -7.10
C ILE A 76 14.66 18.26 -6.70
N GLU A 77 13.90 18.23 -5.61
CA GLU A 77 13.19 19.41 -5.10
C GLU A 77 14.13 20.46 -4.51
N SER A 78 15.20 20.08 -3.80
CA SER A 78 16.19 21.03 -3.29
C SER A 78 16.94 21.73 -4.42
N ASP A 79 17.27 20.97 -5.47
CA ASP A 79 17.94 21.50 -6.67
C ASP A 79 17.04 22.45 -7.46
N LYS A 80 15.72 22.24 -7.44
CA LYS A 80 14.74 23.17 -8.01
C LYS A 80 14.54 24.41 -7.16
N LYS A 81 14.57 24.31 -5.83
CA LYS A 81 14.37 25.46 -4.91
C LYS A 81 15.51 26.49 -4.96
N SER A 82 16.71 26.11 -5.38
CA SER A 82 17.81 27.07 -5.62
C SER A 82 17.55 27.96 -6.84
N ASN A 83 16.64 27.58 -7.74
CA ASN A 83 16.24 28.32 -8.93
C ASN A 83 14.72 28.62 -8.93
N LYS A 84 14.38 29.82 -8.42
CA LYS A 84 13.03 30.42 -8.28
C LYS A 84 12.20 30.01 -7.05
N GLN A 85 11.91 31.06 -6.30
CA GLN A 85 10.84 31.27 -5.31
C GLN A 85 9.57 30.48 -5.65
N LEU A 86 9.16 29.55 -4.78
CA LEU A 86 7.96 28.74 -4.99
C LEU A 86 6.93 28.91 -3.88
N ASN A 87 5.75 29.29 -4.35
CA ASN A 87 4.47 29.30 -3.68
C ASN A 87 4.06 27.89 -3.24
N GLY A 88 3.58 27.76 -1.99
CA GLY A 88 2.50 26.83 -1.63
C GLY A 88 2.86 25.50 -0.96
N ALA A 89 2.39 25.33 0.29
CA ALA A 89 2.43 24.13 1.14
C ALA A 89 1.65 22.88 0.60
N HIS A 90 1.21 22.91 -0.66
CA HIS A 90 0.25 21.95 -1.22
C HIS A 90 0.86 20.90 -2.15
N ASN A 91 2.13 21.02 -2.54
CA ASN A 91 2.71 20.11 -3.52
C ASN A 91 3.24 18.81 -2.89
N TRP A 92 3.04 17.69 -3.56
CA TRP A 92 3.51 16.37 -3.15
C TRP A 92 4.71 15.96 -4.00
N PRO A 93 5.77 15.40 -3.39
CA PRO A 93 6.79 14.70 -4.16
C PRO A 93 6.10 13.54 -4.90
N LYS A 94 6.07 13.62 -6.23
CA LYS A 94 5.35 12.69 -7.09
C LYS A 94 6.35 11.87 -7.91
N VAL A 95 6.17 10.56 -7.91
CA VAL A 95 6.90 9.64 -8.79
C VAL A 95 5.90 8.99 -9.73
N ASP A 96 6.14 9.11 -11.03
CA ASP A 96 5.18 8.71 -12.08
C ASP A 96 5.18 7.20 -12.36
N SER A 97 6.21 6.47 -11.94
CA SER A 97 6.31 5.02 -12.14
C SER A 97 7.01 4.36 -10.96
N ILE A 98 6.25 3.60 -10.18
CA ILE A 98 6.77 2.63 -9.21
C ILE A 98 6.08 1.32 -9.57
N LEU A 99 6.85 0.23 -9.65
CA LEU A 99 6.29 -1.10 -9.90
C LEU A 99 6.11 -1.85 -8.57
N PRO A 100 5.01 -2.60 -8.42
CA PRO A 100 4.84 -3.46 -7.26
C PRO A 100 5.89 -4.58 -7.29
N ALA A 101 6.32 -5.01 -6.12
CA ALA A 101 7.16 -6.19 -5.99
C ALA A 101 6.39 -7.46 -6.37
N VAL A 102 5.11 -7.53 -5.98
CA VAL A 102 4.20 -8.64 -6.28
C VAL A 102 2.80 -8.11 -6.54
N GLU A 103 2.13 -8.64 -7.57
CA GLU A 103 0.71 -8.41 -7.85
C GLU A 103 -0.07 -9.69 -7.53
N LEU A 104 -1.00 -9.59 -6.58
CA LEU A 104 -1.90 -10.66 -6.17
C LEU A 104 -3.18 -10.55 -7.00
N LYS A 105 -3.42 -11.53 -7.86
CA LYS A 105 -4.55 -11.58 -8.76
C LYS A 105 -4.95 -13.03 -9.04
N ASP A 106 -6.26 -13.27 -9.11
CA ASP A 106 -6.84 -14.54 -9.53
C ASP A 106 -7.84 -14.30 -10.68
N PRO A 107 -8.03 -15.25 -11.63
CA PRO A 107 -8.92 -15.04 -12.77
C PRO A 107 -10.35 -14.65 -12.42
N ASN A 108 -10.88 -15.13 -11.28
CA ASN A 108 -12.23 -14.83 -10.84
C ASN A 108 -12.30 -13.66 -9.86
N GLN A 109 -11.14 -13.12 -9.45
CA GLN A 109 -11.06 -12.05 -8.48
C GLN A 109 -11.79 -10.80 -8.96
N ARG A 110 -12.65 -10.27 -8.08
CA ARG A 110 -13.29 -8.97 -8.26
C ARG A 110 -12.66 -7.97 -7.30
N TRP A 111 -13.35 -6.87 -6.99
CA TRP A 111 -12.83 -5.84 -6.08
C TRP A 111 -12.29 -6.47 -4.81
N VAL A 112 -11.07 -6.10 -4.42
CA VAL A 112 -10.46 -6.54 -3.17
C VAL A 112 -10.75 -5.46 -2.14
N TRP A 113 -11.63 -5.76 -1.18
CA TRP A 113 -12.13 -4.77 -0.22
C TRP A 113 -11.19 -4.57 0.95
N ASP A 114 -10.65 -5.66 1.47
CA ASP A 114 -9.80 -5.65 2.65
C ASP A 114 -8.67 -6.67 2.52
N LEU A 115 -7.61 -6.43 3.27
CA LEU A 115 -6.47 -7.32 3.39
C LEU A 115 -5.84 -7.28 4.79
N GLY A 116 -5.12 -8.33 5.13
CA GLY A 116 -4.37 -8.45 6.38
C GLY A 116 -3.13 -9.30 6.19
N PHE A 117 -2.04 -8.93 6.88
CA PHE A 117 -0.81 -9.70 6.91
C PHE A 117 -0.85 -10.73 8.04
N SER A 118 -0.13 -11.83 7.84
CA SER A 118 0.31 -12.70 8.94
C SER A 118 1.34 -12.03 9.84
N ALA A 119 1.45 -12.50 11.07
CA ALA A 119 2.37 -11.91 12.06
C ALA A 119 3.84 -12.02 11.62
N ASP A 120 4.16 -13.06 10.86
CA ASP A 120 5.47 -13.32 10.26
C ASP A 120 5.73 -12.60 8.93
N SER A 121 4.78 -11.78 8.45
CA SER A 121 4.84 -11.07 7.15
C SER A 121 4.93 -11.98 5.91
N GLN A 122 4.78 -13.30 6.03
CA GLN A 122 4.95 -14.24 4.90
C GLN A 122 3.67 -14.45 4.08
N PHE A 123 2.52 -14.17 4.67
CA PHE A 123 1.22 -14.37 4.06
C PHE A 123 0.35 -13.13 4.11
N ILE A 124 -0.54 -13.02 3.13
CA ILE A 124 -1.63 -12.05 3.11
C ILE A 124 -2.94 -12.79 2.95
N ILE A 125 -3.96 -12.36 3.67
CA ILE A 125 -5.35 -12.72 3.39
C ILE A 125 -6.05 -11.55 2.69
N THR A 126 -6.80 -11.82 1.63
CA THR A 126 -7.61 -10.83 0.91
C THR A 126 -9.08 -11.22 0.89
N GLY A 127 -9.98 -10.25 1.01
CA GLY A 127 -11.42 -10.44 0.87
C GLY A 127 -11.93 -9.78 -0.41
N SER A 128 -12.67 -10.53 -1.23
CA SER A 128 -13.09 -10.06 -2.56
C SER A 128 -14.61 -10.07 -2.77
N SER A 129 -15.06 -9.26 -3.73
CA SER A 129 -16.43 -9.24 -4.26
C SER A 129 -16.84 -10.53 -4.99
N ASP A 130 -15.93 -11.45 -5.24
CA ASP A 130 -16.24 -12.77 -5.80
C ASP A 130 -16.70 -13.78 -4.73
N ASN A 131 -16.89 -13.31 -3.49
CA ASN A 131 -17.32 -14.06 -2.32
C ASN A 131 -16.26 -15.03 -1.75
N ASN A 132 -15.02 -14.99 -2.25
CA ASN A 132 -13.93 -15.80 -1.73
C ASN A 132 -12.92 -14.94 -0.96
N ALA A 133 -12.46 -15.46 0.17
CA ALA A 133 -11.22 -15.00 0.77
C ALA A 133 -10.07 -15.88 0.30
N ARG A 134 -8.90 -15.30 0.10
CA ARG A 134 -7.72 -16.04 -0.39
C ARG A 134 -6.52 -15.73 0.49
N LEU A 135 -5.79 -16.79 0.86
CA LEU A 135 -4.49 -16.70 1.50
C LEU A 135 -3.41 -16.79 0.43
N TRP A 136 -2.51 -15.82 0.41
CA TRP A 136 -1.46 -15.67 -0.59
C TRP A 136 -0.10 -15.78 0.07
N ASN A 137 0.85 -16.41 -0.61
CA ASN A 137 2.25 -16.22 -0.26
C ASN A 137 2.72 -14.86 -0.78
N VAL A 138 3.29 -14.06 0.12
CA VAL A 138 3.70 -12.67 -0.15
C VAL A 138 4.79 -12.57 -1.21
N PHE A 139 5.70 -13.56 -1.28
CA PHE A 139 6.87 -13.51 -2.16
C PHE A 139 6.61 -14.11 -3.54
N SER A 140 5.88 -15.23 -3.61
CA SER A 140 5.57 -15.87 -4.89
C SER A 140 4.33 -15.30 -5.56
N GLY A 141 3.42 -14.70 -4.79
CA GLY A 141 2.11 -14.25 -5.27
C GLY A 141 1.12 -15.40 -5.51
N ASP A 142 1.46 -16.62 -5.10
CA ASP A 142 0.58 -17.78 -5.28
C ASP A 142 -0.52 -17.83 -4.22
N VAL A 143 -1.71 -18.25 -4.66
CA VAL A 143 -2.80 -18.63 -3.75
C VAL A 143 -2.43 -19.94 -3.06
N LYS A 144 -2.32 -19.91 -1.73
CA LYS A 144 -2.08 -21.10 -0.89
C LYS A 144 -3.38 -21.76 -0.44
N ARG A 145 -4.43 -20.97 -0.23
CA ARG A 145 -5.74 -21.47 0.16
C ARG A 145 -6.83 -20.51 -0.26
N GLU A 146 -7.96 -21.07 -0.66
CA GLU A 146 -9.20 -20.35 -0.85
C GLU A 146 -10.20 -20.71 0.24
N TYR A 147 -10.91 -19.71 0.73
CA TYR A 147 -11.97 -19.84 1.72
C TYR A 147 -13.28 -19.42 1.05
N SER A 148 -14.05 -20.43 0.64
CA SER A 148 -15.38 -20.28 0.08
C SER A 148 -16.44 -20.52 1.16
N GLY A 149 -17.60 -19.89 1.00
CA GLY A 149 -18.74 -20.02 1.94
C GLY A 149 -19.54 -18.74 2.11
N HIS A 150 -18.95 -17.59 1.85
CA HIS A 150 -19.71 -16.34 1.77
C HIS A 150 -20.63 -16.36 0.55
N GLN A 151 -21.85 -15.88 0.72
CA GLN A 151 -22.85 -15.78 -0.36
C GLN A 151 -22.80 -14.42 -1.09
N LYS A 152 -22.03 -13.47 -0.52
CA LYS A 152 -21.87 -12.10 -1.00
C LYS A 152 -20.43 -11.64 -0.75
N ALA A 153 -20.13 -10.45 -1.27
CA ALA A 153 -18.82 -9.81 -1.17
C ALA A 153 -18.28 -9.78 0.27
N ILE A 154 -17.00 -10.11 0.41
CA ILE A 154 -16.29 -10.01 1.68
C ILE A 154 -15.73 -8.59 1.77
N THR A 155 -16.36 -7.76 2.59
CA THR A 155 -16.07 -6.32 2.68
C THR A 155 -15.10 -5.95 3.79
N ALA A 156 -14.91 -6.83 4.78
CA ALA A 156 -14.01 -6.61 5.91
C ALA A 156 -13.37 -7.92 6.34
N LEU A 157 -12.13 -7.84 6.81
CA LEU A 157 -11.40 -8.96 7.38
C LEU A 157 -10.80 -8.56 8.72
N ALA A 158 -10.86 -9.48 9.68
CA ALA A 158 -10.08 -9.43 10.91
C ALA A 158 -9.17 -10.65 10.92
N PHE A 159 -7.87 -10.40 10.92
CA PHE A 159 -6.86 -11.46 10.98
C PHE A 159 -6.20 -11.39 12.36
N SER A 160 -6.24 -12.52 13.08
CA SER A 160 -5.60 -12.69 14.37
C SER A 160 -4.65 -13.86 14.25
N ASP A 161 -3.38 -13.59 14.45
CA ASP A 161 -2.31 -14.56 14.41
C ASP A 161 -1.48 -14.34 15.67
N ALA A 162 -1.44 -15.35 16.52
CA ALA A 162 -0.59 -15.33 17.70
C ALA A 162 0.72 -15.95 17.28
N LEU A 163 1.83 -15.22 17.47
CA LEU A 163 3.15 -15.83 17.48
C LEU A 163 3.16 -16.83 18.64
N VAL A 164 2.89 -18.10 18.35
CA VAL A 164 3.09 -19.21 19.31
C VAL A 164 4.57 -19.51 19.38
#